data_AF-A0A2Z6UBP7-F1
#
_entry.id   AF-A0A2Z6UBP7-F1
#
_cell.length_a   1.000
_cell.length_b   1.000
_cell.length_c   1.000
_cell.angle_alpha   90.00
_cell.angle_beta   90.00
_cell.angle_gamma   90.00
#
_symmetry.space_group_name_H-M   'P 1'
#
loop_
_entity.id
_entity.type
_entity.pdbx_description
1 polymer ?
#
loop_
_entity_poly.entity_id
_entity_poly.type
_entity_poly.pdbx_seq_one_letter_code
_entity_poly.pdbx_strand_id
1 'polypeptide(L)'
;MTINRRVQTRVKRSKGSVFLRSDFKDIADYDQVGRALRELVREGLLIKIGYGLYARARINRITGNVMADNPSGPDGVVIEAMEKLGVEYQLDDLSRMNLSGDITQIPAKVKIIPKSTRFTRKIAIGTQFVNAV
;
A
#
# COMPACT_ATOMS: atom_id res chain seq x y z
N MET A 1 19.43 11.78 -16.12
CA MET A 1 18.33 11.75 -15.11
C MET A 1 18.79 10.91 -13.93
N THR A 2 18.67 11.41 -12.69
CA THR A 2 19.13 10.67 -11.49
C THR A 2 18.25 9.45 -11.19
N ILE A 3 18.76 8.49 -10.43
CA ILE A 3 18.02 7.30 -9.97
C ILE A 3 16.76 7.72 -9.22
N ASN A 4 16.88 8.66 -8.26
CA ASN A 4 15.74 9.17 -7.51
C ASN A 4 14.65 9.74 -8.46
N ARG A 5 15.02 10.57 -9.43
CA ARG A 5 14.06 11.12 -10.39
C ARG A 5 13.38 10.05 -11.26
N ARG A 6 14.11 8.98 -11.65
CA ARG A 6 13.52 7.82 -12.35
C ARG A 6 12.49 7.09 -11.48
N VAL A 7 12.82 6.80 -10.23
CA VAL A 7 11.91 6.15 -9.26
C VAL A 7 10.68 7.02 -9.02
N GLN A 8 10.88 8.31 -8.72
CA GLN A 8 9.80 9.28 -8.48
C GLN A 8 8.86 9.40 -9.69
N THR A 9 9.41 9.48 -10.91
CA THR A 9 8.61 9.58 -12.14
C THR A 9 7.74 8.33 -12.32
N ARG A 10 8.27 7.15 -12.01
CA ARG A 10 7.50 5.91 -12.09
C ARG A 10 6.40 5.83 -11.04
N VAL A 11 6.69 6.19 -9.80
CA VAL A 11 5.69 6.26 -8.73
C VAL A 11 4.54 7.19 -9.14
N LYS A 12 4.86 8.37 -9.68
CA LYS A 12 3.87 9.37 -10.11
C LYS A 12 3.03 8.93 -11.31
N ARG A 13 3.61 8.17 -12.25
CA ARG A 13 2.92 7.73 -13.48
C ARG A 13 2.20 6.38 -13.34
N SER A 14 2.48 5.63 -12.30
CA SER A 14 1.86 4.32 -12.06
C SER A 14 0.37 4.46 -11.75
N LYS A 15 -0.45 3.60 -12.35
CA LYS A 15 -1.88 3.48 -12.00
C LYS A 15 -2.05 2.95 -10.58
N GLY A 16 -1.33 1.87 -10.26
CA GLY A 16 -1.30 1.30 -8.91
C GLY A 16 -0.60 2.24 -7.92
N SER A 17 -1.04 2.20 -6.66
CA SER A 17 -0.56 3.00 -5.55
C SER A 17 0.47 2.26 -4.68
N VAL A 18 0.61 0.94 -4.80
CA VAL A 18 1.52 0.15 -3.97
C VAL A 18 2.75 -0.28 -4.76
N PHE A 19 3.92 -0.24 -4.14
CA PHE A 19 5.21 -0.55 -4.76
C PHE A 19 6.06 -1.48 -3.91
N LEU A 20 6.68 -2.43 -4.59
CA LEU A 20 7.75 -3.26 -4.08
C LEU A 20 9.10 -2.71 -4.56
N ARG A 21 10.18 -3.03 -3.84
CA ARG A 21 11.54 -2.73 -4.31
C ARG A 21 11.83 -3.36 -5.67
N SER A 22 11.30 -4.56 -5.93
CA SER A 22 11.46 -5.30 -7.19
C SER A 22 10.89 -4.56 -8.40
N ASP A 23 9.96 -3.63 -8.22
CA ASP A 23 9.34 -2.84 -9.30
C ASP A 23 10.32 -1.84 -9.95
N PHE A 24 11.49 -1.63 -9.33
CA PHE A 24 12.50 -0.68 -9.78
C PHE A 24 13.83 -1.35 -10.11
N LYS A 25 13.86 -2.69 -10.25
CA LYS A 25 15.07 -3.46 -10.56
C LYS A 25 15.71 -3.08 -11.90
N ASP A 26 14.93 -2.50 -12.82
CA ASP A 26 15.37 -1.97 -14.11
C ASP A 26 16.00 -0.57 -14.03
N ILE A 27 15.87 0.11 -12.88
CA ILE A 27 16.43 1.45 -12.68
C ILE A 27 17.84 1.36 -12.14
N ALA A 28 18.03 0.57 -11.09
CA ALA A 28 19.23 0.56 -10.27
C ALA A 28 19.31 -0.71 -9.42
N ASP A 29 20.47 -0.91 -8.77
CA ASP A 29 20.67 -2.01 -7.82
C ASP A 29 19.77 -1.87 -6.58
N TYR A 30 19.70 -2.95 -5.79
CA TYR A 30 18.83 -3.05 -4.62
C TYR A 30 19.06 -1.94 -3.57
N ASP A 31 20.32 -1.55 -3.35
CA ASP A 31 20.69 -0.55 -2.35
C ASP A 31 20.41 0.86 -2.82
N GLN A 32 20.69 1.15 -4.09
CA GLN A 32 20.38 2.41 -4.73
C GLN A 32 18.86 2.65 -4.79
N VAL A 33 18.07 1.64 -5.18
CA VAL A 33 16.61 1.69 -5.11
C VAL A 33 16.14 1.90 -3.66
N GLY A 34 16.72 1.16 -2.72
CA GLY A 34 16.40 1.31 -1.30
C GLY A 34 16.68 2.71 -0.75
N ARG A 35 17.78 3.35 -1.17
CA ARG A 35 18.10 4.75 -0.82
C ARG A 35 17.09 5.72 -1.43
N ALA A 36 16.80 5.59 -2.72
CA ALA A 36 15.81 6.44 -3.40
C ALA A 36 14.41 6.34 -2.76
N LEU A 37 13.93 5.12 -2.46
CA LEU A 37 12.62 4.94 -1.81
C LEU A 37 12.58 5.54 -0.41
N ARG A 38 13.67 5.44 0.38
CA ARG A 38 13.74 6.11 1.69
C ARG A 38 13.70 7.63 1.56
N GLU A 39 14.36 8.18 0.54
CA GLU A 39 14.33 9.61 0.27
C GLU A 39 12.91 10.09 -0.07
N LEU A 40 12.21 9.38 -0.95
CA LEU A 40 10.81 9.67 -1.27
C LEU A 40 9.86 9.54 -0.07
N VAL A 41 10.16 8.65 0.89
CA VAL A 41 9.42 8.59 2.16
C VAL A 41 9.68 9.84 3.02
N ARG A 42 10.94 10.30 3.10
CA ARG A 42 11.27 11.55 3.83
C ARG A 42 10.64 12.78 3.19
N GLU A 43 10.52 12.80 1.87
CA GLU A 43 9.84 13.86 1.11
C GLU A 43 8.30 13.78 1.22
N GLY A 44 7.74 12.77 1.87
CA GLY A 44 6.29 12.60 1.99
C GLY A 44 5.58 12.18 0.69
N LEU A 45 6.33 11.65 -0.28
CA LEU A 45 5.80 11.13 -1.56
C LEU A 45 5.45 9.64 -1.50
N LEU A 46 6.01 8.94 -0.53
CA LEU A 46 5.72 7.54 -0.21
C LEU A 46 5.46 7.37 1.29
N ILE A 47 4.65 6.38 1.65
CA ILE A 47 4.51 5.88 3.02
C ILE A 47 5.08 4.47 3.04
N LYS A 48 5.98 4.17 3.98
CA LYS A 48 6.45 2.81 4.21
C LYS A 48 5.37 2.04 4.97
N ILE A 49 4.75 1.05 4.32
CA ILE A 49 3.64 0.28 4.89
C ILE A 49 4.06 -1.12 5.36
N GLY A 50 5.28 -1.55 5.03
CA GLY A 50 5.80 -2.86 5.45
C GLY A 50 7.26 -3.08 5.05
N TYR A 51 7.74 -4.31 5.19
CA TYR A 51 9.08 -4.68 4.76
C TYR A 51 9.19 -4.65 3.24
N GLY A 52 9.95 -3.70 2.71
CA GLY A 52 10.16 -3.54 1.26
C GLY A 52 8.92 -3.10 0.48
N LEU A 53 7.88 -2.62 1.18
CA LEU A 53 6.57 -2.30 0.64
C LEU A 53 6.20 -0.85 0.97
N TYR A 54 5.77 -0.11 -0.05
CA TYR A 54 5.54 1.33 0.00
C TYR A 54 4.21 1.66 -0.67
N ALA A 55 3.48 2.64 -0.13
CA ALA A 55 2.29 3.21 -0.75
C ALA A 55 2.60 4.62 -1.27
N ARG A 56 2.03 5.00 -2.42
CA ARG A 56 2.04 6.39 -2.89
C ARG A 56 1.33 7.26 -1.88
N ALA A 57 1.90 8.42 -1.64
CA ALA A 57 1.39 9.36 -0.69
C ALA A 57 0.95 10.66 -1.36
N ARG A 58 -0.02 11.31 -0.75
CA ARG A 58 -0.47 12.67 -1.07
C ARG A 58 -0.70 13.44 0.22
N ILE A 59 -0.66 14.76 0.13
CA ILE A 59 -1.04 15.62 1.23
C ILE A 59 -2.57 15.66 1.32
N ASN A 60 -3.10 15.43 2.53
CA ASN A 60 -4.50 15.66 2.82
C ASN A 60 -4.76 17.17 2.83
N ARG A 61 -5.65 17.65 1.96
CA ARG A 61 -5.97 19.08 1.83
C ARG A 61 -6.65 19.68 3.06
N ILE A 62 -7.30 18.85 3.88
CA ILE A 62 -8.03 19.28 5.07
C ILE A 62 -7.09 19.31 6.28
N THR A 63 -6.33 18.24 6.50
CA THR A 63 -5.51 18.11 7.71
C THR A 63 -4.05 18.53 7.53
N GLY A 64 -3.58 18.74 6.30
CA GLY A 64 -2.17 18.98 5.98
C GLY A 64 -1.26 17.76 6.13
N ASN A 65 -1.77 16.65 6.67
CA ASN A 65 -0.99 15.44 6.94
C ASN A 65 -0.82 14.57 5.67
N VAL A 66 0.27 13.80 5.64
CA VAL A 66 0.52 12.80 4.59
C VAL A 66 -0.49 11.65 4.72
N MET A 67 -1.11 11.27 3.61
CA MET A 67 -2.07 10.16 3.53
C MET A 67 -1.84 9.31 2.27
N ALA A 68 -2.39 8.10 2.24
CA ALA A 68 -2.30 7.24 1.07
C ALA A 68 -3.04 7.83 -0.15
N ASP A 69 -2.41 7.73 -1.31
CA ASP A 69 -2.97 8.12 -2.61
C ASP A 69 -3.62 6.90 -3.30
N ASN A 70 -4.66 6.38 -2.64
CA ASN A 70 -5.50 5.31 -3.17
C ASN A 70 -6.98 5.76 -3.07
N PRO A 71 -7.79 5.62 -4.15
CA PRO A 71 -9.21 6.00 -4.13
C PRO A 71 -10.03 5.29 -3.06
N SER A 72 -9.72 4.02 -2.80
CA SER A 72 -10.38 3.18 -1.79
C SER A 72 -9.73 3.33 -0.40
N GLY A 73 -8.93 4.38 -0.20
CA GLY A 73 -8.33 4.71 1.09
C GLY A 73 -7.34 3.66 1.61
N PRO A 74 -7.16 3.58 2.94
CA PRO A 74 -6.26 2.60 3.57
C PRO A 74 -6.58 1.14 3.24
N ASP A 75 -7.86 0.80 3.10
CA ASP A 75 -8.32 -0.57 2.80
C ASP A 75 -7.87 -0.99 1.39
N GLY A 76 -8.03 -0.10 0.41
CA GLY A 76 -7.54 -0.31 -0.95
C GLY A 76 -6.04 -0.52 -1.04
N VAL A 77 -5.27 0.20 -0.22
CA VAL A 77 -3.81 0.02 -0.15
C VAL A 77 -3.45 -1.37 0.34
N VAL A 78 -4.13 -1.88 1.37
CA VAL A 78 -3.83 -3.21 1.91
C VAL A 78 -4.26 -4.31 0.94
N ILE A 79 -5.41 -4.17 0.27
CA ILE A 79 -5.85 -5.08 -0.79
C ILE A 79 -4.82 -5.11 -1.93
N GLU A 80 -4.47 -3.95 -2.48
CA GLU A 80 -3.48 -3.84 -3.57
C GLU A 80 -2.12 -4.42 -3.13
N ALA A 81 -1.75 -4.25 -1.86
CA ALA A 81 -0.54 -4.87 -1.31
C ALA A 81 -0.62 -6.40 -1.27
N MET A 82 -1.75 -7.00 -0.90
CA MET A 82 -1.90 -8.45 -0.90
C MET A 82 -1.84 -9.02 -2.32
N GLU A 83 -2.56 -8.39 -3.26
CA GLU A 83 -2.53 -8.76 -4.67
C GLU A 83 -1.10 -8.69 -5.23
N LYS A 84 -0.39 -7.60 -4.93
CA LYS A 84 0.98 -7.39 -5.40
C LYS A 84 2.00 -8.35 -4.78
N LEU A 85 1.71 -8.85 -3.59
CA LEU A 85 2.50 -9.90 -2.95
C LEU A 85 2.12 -11.32 -3.43
N GLY A 86 1.06 -11.46 -4.23
CA GLY A 86 0.54 -12.76 -4.65
C GLY A 86 -0.04 -13.56 -3.50
N VAL A 87 -0.58 -12.88 -2.48
CA VAL A 87 -1.10 -13.50 -1.25
C VAL A 87 -2.60 -13.56 -1.33
N GLU A 88 -3.15 -14.77 -1.28
CA GLU A 88 -4.59 -14.93 -1.15
C GLU A 88 -5.08 -14.41 0.20
N TYR A 89 -6.15 -13.63 0.14
CA TYR A 89 -6.83 -13.09 1.31
C TYR A 89 -8.33 -13.35 1.23
N GLN A 90 -8.99 -13.16 2.36
CA GLN A 90 -10.43 -13.13 2.51
C GLN A 90 -10.82 -11.89 3.31
N LEU A 91 -12.04 -11.43 3.10
CA LEU A 91 -12.65 -10.37 3.89
C LEU A 91 -13.50 -11.00 5.00
N ASP A 92 -13.79 -10.25 6.06
CA ASP A 92 -14.84 -10.64 7.00
C ASP A 92 -16.21 -10.69 6.30
N ASP A 93 -17.16 -11.39 6.92
CA ASP A 93 -18.46 -11.66 6.33
C ASP A 93 -19.25 -10.39 5.99
N LEU A 94 -19.24 -9.39 6.87
CA LEU A 94 -19.97 -8.12 6.64
C LEU A 94 -19.37 -7.36 5.44
N SER A 95 -18.04 -7.26 5.40
CA SER A 95 -17.36 -6.63 4.27
C SER A 95 -17.63 -7.38 2.97
N ARG A 96 -17.56 -8.71 2.99
CA ARG A 96 -17.85 -9.54 1.82
C ARG A 96 -19.28 -9.33 1.31
N MET A 97 -20.28 -9.37 2.19
CA MET A 97 -21.68 -9.16 1.85
C MET A 97 -21.95 -7.74 1.32
N ASN A 98 -21.26 -6.73 1.87
CA ASN A 98 -21.41 -5.36 1.40
C ASN A 98 -20.81 -5.19 -0.01
N LEU A 99 -19.64 -5.77 -0.26
CA LEU A 99 -18.99 -5.73 -1.57
C LEU A 99 -19.71 -6.56 -2.64
N SER A 100 -20.40 -7.65 -2.27
CA SER A 100 -21.24 -8.43 -3.20
C SER A 100 -22.59 -7.77 -3.48
N GLY A 101 -23.00 -6.78 -2.68
CA GLY A 101 -24.29 -6.11 -2.79
C GLY A 101 -25.43 -6.84 -2.08
N ASP A 102 -25.14 -7.86 -1.29
CA ASP A 102 -26.14 -8.59 -0.50
C ASP A 102 -26.72 -7.73 0.64
N ILE A 103 -25.93 -6.76 1.12
CA ILE A 103 -26.34 -5.79 2.15
C ILE A 103 -26.00 -4.36 1.74
N THR A 104 -26.78 -3.40 2.23
CA THR A 104 -26.56 -1.97 1.99
C THR A 104 -25.82 -1.29 3.14
N GLN A 105 -25.72 -1.94 4.30
CA GLN A 105 -25.01 -1.45 5.46
C GLN A 105 -23.50 -1.40 5.17
N ILE A 106 -22.92 -0.21 5.31
CA ILE A 106 -21.48 -0.01 5.15
C ILE A 106 -20.78 -0.50 6.43
N PRO A 107 -19.83 -1.45 6.33
CA PRO A 107 -19.09 -1.93 7.49
C PRO A 107 -18.21 -0.81 8.07
N ALA A 108 -18.17 -0.73 9.40
CA ALA A 108 -17.34 0.28 10.08
C ALA A 108 -15.84 0.04 9.89
N LYS A 109 -15.42 -1.21 9.69
CA LYS A 109 -14.04 -1.59 9.42
C LYS A 109 -14.00 -2.82 8.53
N VAL A 110 -13.24 -2.75 7.44
CA VAL A 110 -12.97 -3.90 6.58
C VAL A 110 -11.84 -4.71 7.18
N LYS A 111 -12.04 -6.01 7.44
CA LYS A 111 -10.99 -6.88 7.96
C LYS A 111 -10.43 -7.76 6.84
N ILE A 112 -9.18 -7.49 6.46
CA ILE A 112 -8.46 -8.24 5.41
C ILE A 112 -7.62 -9.32 6.09
N ILE A 113 -7.93 -10.58 5.81
CA ILE A 113 -7.36 -11.74 6.49
C ILE A 113 -6.62 -12.58 5.45
N PRO A 114 -5.29 -12.76 5.55
CA PRO A 114 -4.55 -13.71 4.73
C PRO A 114 -5.11 -15.13 4.91
N LYS A 115 -5.33 -15.87 3.83
CA LYS A 115 -5.80 -17.27 3.94
C LYS A 115 -4.73 -18.19 4.50
N SER A 116 -3.47 -17.93 4.17
CA SER A 116 -2.34 -18.73 4.63
C SER A 116 -1.84 -18.22 5.98
N THR A 117 -1.84 -19.10 6.99
CA THR A 117 -1.25 -18.83 8.31
C THR A 117 0.27 -18.62 8.27
N ARG A 118 0.92 -19.03 7.18
CA ARG A 118 2.36 -18.80 6.96
C ARG A 118 2.68 -17.37 6.56
N PHE A 119 1.68 -16.59 6.13
CA PHE A 119 1.88 -15.19 5.84
C PHE A 119 1.96 -14.39 7.13
N THR A 120 3.18 -14.07 7.57
CA THR A 120 3.47 -13.36 8.82
C THR A 120 3.89 -11.90 8.62
N ARG A 121 4.02 -11.46 7.36
CA ARG A 121 4.45 -10.10 7.04
C ARG A 121 3.46 -9.09 7.61
N LYS A 122 3.98 -8.11 8.33
CA LYS A 122 3.21 -6.98 8.88
C LYS A 122 3.02 -5.92 7.80
N ILE A 123 1.78 -5.49 7.62
CA ILE A 123 1.40 -4.39 6.74
C ILE A 123 0.52 -3.44 7.57
N ALA A 124 0.83 -2.14 7.55
CA ALA A 124 0.05 -1.14 8.29
C ALA A 124 0.01 0.19 7.52
N ILE A 125 -1.18 0.80 7.48
CA ILE A 125 -1.43 2.10 6.88
C ILE A 125 -2.61 2.78 7.58
N GLY A 126 -2.35 3.90 8.26
CA GLY A 126 -3.38 4.60 9.05
C GLY A 126 -4.01 3.67 10.09
N THR A 127 -5.34 3.52 10.03
CA THR A 127 -6.12 2.65 10.92
C THR A 127 -6.20 1.19 10.46
N GLN A 128 -5.65 0.88 9.28
CA GLN A 128 -5.78 -0.42 8.64
C GLN A 128 -4.47 -1.20 8.67
N PHE A 129 -4.58 -2.50 8.94
CA PHE A 129 -3.41 -3.35 9.12
C PHE A 129 -3.69 -4.83 8.87
N VAL A 130 -2.61 -5.57 8.62
CA VAL A 130 -2.57 -7.03 8.58
C VAL A 130 -1.34 -7.51 9.34
N ASN A 131 -1.56 -8.46 10.26
CA ASN A 131 -0.52 -9.04 11.14
C ASN A 131 0.26 -8.01 11.99
N ALA A 132 -0.17 -6.75 12.03
CA ALA A 132 0.31 -5.75 12.97
C ALA A 132 -0.70 -5.61 14.11
N VAL A 133 -0.21 -5.25 15.31
CA VAL A 133 -1.03 -4.94 16.49
C VAL A 133 -1.03 -3.43 16.63
#